data_AF-A0A1H9BAL0-F1
#
_entry.id   AF-A0A1H9BAL0-F1
#
_cell.length_a   1.000
_cell.length_b   1.000
_cell.length_c   1.000
_cell.angle_alpha   90.00
_cell.angle_beta   90.00
_cell.angle_gamma   90.00
#
_symmetry.space_group_name_H-M   'P 1'
#
loop_
_entity.id
_entity.type
_entity.pdbx_description
1 polymer ?
#
loop_
_entity_poly.entity_id
_entity_poly.type
_entity_poly.pdbx_seq_one_letter_code
_entity_poly.pdbx_strand_id
1 'polypeptide(L)'
;MIITTGHIVLYILIELIGFFFMGLCYYTVFFTKSSGVPFFGGIIVAVGFLISPWKWFALLGLLDYGVWALPYALISPGIDAKRNIKRFTPVFEENKYKERFFDKTRLLYVRIKEREEELQWEYITRHFYRLYIPKLVFSICIDEEGNRFLLTDELGRDGHIEVRDFNEDVIILPPIKTRRGKTMTVELEVREKD
;
A
#
# COMPACT_ATOMS: atom_id res chain seq x y z
N MET A 1 -5.87 13.44 -45.04
CA MET A 1 -5.56 12.00 -44.83
C MET A 1 -6.72 11.20 -45.41
N ILE A 2 -6.50 10.40 -46.45
CA ILE A 2 -7.55 9.56 -47.05
C ILE A 2 -7.67 8.31 -46.17
N ILE A 3 -8.81 8.15 -45.50
CA ILE A 3 -9.09 6.99 -44.65
C ILE A 3 -9.57 5.88 -45.58
N THR A 4 -8.81 4.78 -45.67
CA THR A 4 -9.25 3.60 -46.43
C THR A 4 -10.02 2.63 -45.53
N THR A 5 -10.81 1.74 -46.12
CA THR A 5 -11.52 0.67 -45.40
C THR A 5 -10.59 -0.16 -44.51
N GLY A 6 -9.36 -0.41 -44.95
CA GLY A 6 -8.36 -1.13 -44.16
C GLY A 6 -7.95 -0.39 -42.88
N HIS A 7 -7.88 0.94 -42.92
CA HIS A 7 -7.60 1.76 -41.73
C HIS A 7 -8.75 1.68 -40.73
N ILE A 8 -10.00 1.72 -41.21
CA ILE A 8 -11.19 1.61 -40.35
C ILE A 8 -11.22 0.26 -39.62
N VAL A 9 -10.94 -0.83 -40.33
CA VAL A 9 -10.88 -2.18 -39.73
C VAL A 9 -9.79 -2.26 -38.66
N LEU A 10 -8.62 -1.69 -38.92
CA LEU A 10 -7.53 -1.64 -37.95
C LEU A 10 -7.92 -0.89 -36.68
N TYR A 11 -8.57 0.28 -36.81
CA TYR A 11 -9.01 1.07 -35.65
C TYR A 11 -10.00 0.30 -34.80
N ILE A 12 -11.01 -0.31 -35.42
CA ILE A 12 -12.03 -1.11 -34.73
C ILE A 12 -11.40 -2.29 -33.99
N LEU A 13 -10.44 -3.00 -34.60
CA LEU A 13 -9.77 -4.13 -33.96
C LEU A 13 -8.96 -3.69 -32.73
N ILE A 14 -8.21 -2.60 -32.84
CA ILE A 14 -7.45 -2.04 -31.71
C ILE A 14 -8.39 -1.61 -30.58
N GLU A 15 -9.48 -0.91 -30.91
CA GLU A 15 -10.48 -0.46 -29.94
C GLU A 15 -11.17 -1.64 -29.24
N LEU A 16 -11.58 -2.68 -29.98
CA LEU A 16 -12.18 -3.89 -29.41
C LEU A 16 -11.24 -4.61 -28.44
N ILE A 17 -9.96 -4.74 -28.81
CA ILE A 17 -8.94 -5.31 -27.93
C ILE A 17 -8.79 -4.45 -26.67
N GLY A 18 -8.74 -3.13 -26.81
CA GLY A 18 -8.65 -2.20 -25.69
C GLY A 18 -9.84 -2.30 -24.73
N PHE A 19 -11.07 -2.29 -25.26
CA PHE A 19 -12.28 -2.45 -24.46
C PHE A 19 -12.37 -3.83 -23.79
N PHE A 20 -11.93 -4.89 -24.47
CA PHE A 20 -11.85 -6.22 -23.88
C PHE A 20 -10.94 -6.24 -22.65
N PHE A 21 -9.73 -5.68 -22.74
CA PHE A 21 -8.83 -5.60 -21.58
C PHE A 21 -9.35 -4.70 -20.47
N MET A 22 -9.99 -3.58 -20.82
CA MET A 22 -10.65 -2.71 -19.84
C MET A 22 -11.75 -3.48 -19.09
N GLY A 23 -12.59 -4.23 -19.82
CA GLY A 23 -13.62 -5.09 -19.25
C GLY A 23 -13.06 -6.18 -18.33
N LEU A 24 -11.97 -6.83 -18.70
CA LEU A 24 -11.26 -7.79 -17.83
C LEU A 24 -10.72 -7.14 -16.56
N CYS A 25 -10.22 -5.91 -16.65
CA CYS A 25 -9.71 -5.18 -15.49
C CYS A 25 -10.86 -4.91 -14.49
N TYR A 26 -11.99 -4.42 -14.99
CA TYR A 26 -13.18 -4.24 -14.17
C TYR A 26 -13.68 -5.55 -13.57
N TYR A 27 -13.77 -6.60 -14.38
CA TYR A 27 -14.21 -7.91 -13.91
C TYR A 27 -13.36 -8.41 -12.75
N THR A 28 -12.04 -8.30 -12.87
CA THR A 28 -11.14 -8.80 -11.82
C THR A 28 -11.17 -7.97 -10.54
N VAL A 29 -11.18 -6.64 -10.66
CA VAL A 29 -11.27 -5.73 -9.51
C VAL A 29 -12.55 -5.97 -8.73
N PHE A 30 -13.69 -6.03 -9.41
CA PHE A 30 -15.00 -6.09 -8.75
C PHE A 30 -15.44 -7.50 -8.36
N PHE A 31 -15.19 -8.50 -9.21
CA PHE A 31 -15.75 -9.85 -9.00
C PHE A 31 -14.73 -10.84 -8.44
N THR A 32 -13.44 -10.73 -8.80
CA THR A 32 -12.43 -11.68 -8.32
C THR A 32 -11.63 -11.18 -7.11
N LYS A 33 -11.71 -9.87 -6.79
CA LYS A 33 -10.93 -9.21 -5.73
C LYS A 33 -9.41 -9.49 -5.85
N SER A 34 -8.95 -9.77 -7.08
CA SER A 34 -7.57 -10.01 -7.45
C SER A 34 -7.03 -8.78 -8.19
N SER A 35 -5.75 -8.45 -7.99
CA SER A 35 -5.10 -7.24 -8.49
C SER A 35 -4.30 -7.44 -9.79
N GLY A 36 -4.52 -8.54 -10.51
CA GLY A 36 -3.56 -9.08 -11.48
C GLY A 36 -3.80 -8.82 -12.97
N VAL A 37 -4.70 -7.93 -13.40
CA VAL A 37 -4.98 -7.72 -14.84
C VAL A 37 -4.13 -6.61 -15.45
N PRO A 38 -3.60 -6.79 -16.68
CA PRO A 38 -2.78 -5.80 -17.38
C PRO A 38 -3.47 -4.44 -17.52
N PHE A 39 -2.84 -3.42 -16.94
CA PHE A 39 -3.26 -2.02 -16.92
C PHE A 39 -2.96 -1.29 -18.24
N PHE A 40 -3.43 -1.83 -19.36
CA PHE A 40 -3.15 -1.25 -20.69
C PHE A 40 -4.40 -1.09 -21.57
N GLY A 41 -5.58 -1.54 -21.15
CA GLY A 41 -6.81 -1.46 -21.95
C GLY A 41 -7.16 -0.01 -22.31
N GLY A 42 -7.13 0.89 -21.33
CA GLY A 42 -7.37 2.31 -21.51
C GLY A 42 -6.35 3.00 -22.42
N ILE A 43 -5.08 2.60 -22.35
CA ILE A 43 -4.02 3.11 -23.24
C ILE A 43 -4.29 2.65 -24.68
N ILE A 44 -4.65 1.39 -24.88
CA ILE A 44 -4.99 0.84 -26.20
C ILE A 44 -6.22 1.56 -26.78
N VAL A 45 -7.27 1.78 -25.98
CA VAL A 45 -8.46 2.56 -26.38
C VAL A 45 -8.06 3.99 -26.76
N ALA A 46 -7.23 4.65 -25.95
CA ALA A 46 -6.78 6.01 -26.23
C ALA A 46 -5.97 6.09 -27.53
N VAL A 47 -5.01 5.18 -27.73
CA VAL A 47 -4.20 5.12 -28.96
C VAL A 47 -5.08 4.82 -30.17
N GLY A 48 -6.00 3.85 -30.07
CA GLY A 48 -6.93 3.48 -31.14
C GLY A 48 -7.76 4.67 -31.63
N PHE A 49 -8.35 5.44 -30.72
CA PHE A 49 -9.12 6.62 -31.08
C PHE A 49 -8.25 7.81 -31.54
N LEU A 50 -7.02 7.98 -31.00
CA LEU A 50 -6.13 9.06 -31.42
C LEU A 50 -5.66 8.92 -32.88
N ILE A 51 -5.46 7.69 -33.35
CA ILE A 51 -5.12 7.40 -34.75
C ILE A 51 -6.36 7.35 -35.66
N SER A 52 -7.57 7.25 -35.09
CA SER A 52 -8.82 7.22 -35.83
C SER A 52 -9.40 8.64 -36.06
N PRO A 53 -10.44 8.77 -36.90
CA PRO A 53 -11.13 10.05 -37.14
C PRO A 53 -11.86 10.57 -35.89
N TRP A 54 -12.14 9.71 -34.91
CA TRP A 54 -12.96 10.03 -33.74
C TRP A 54 -12.13 10.24 -32.47
N LYS A 55 -11.14 11.12 -32.56
CA LYS A 55 -10.14 11.39 -31.51
C LYS A 55 -10.73 11.72 -30.14
N TRP A 56 -11.91 12.33 -30.10
CA TRP A 56 -12.59 12.68 -28.84
C TRP A 56 -12.92 11.45 -27.98
N PHE A 57 -13.14 10.29 -28.58
CA PHE A 57 -13.37 9.05 -27.82
C PHE A 57 -12.09 8.49 -27.19
N ALA A 58 -10.90 9.03 -27.50
CA ALA A 58 -9.68 8.65 -26.78
C ALA A 58 -9.79 8.89 -25.27
N LEU A 59 -10.62 9.85 -24.85
CA LEU A 59 -10.94 10.10 -23.45
C LEU A 59 -11.63 8.93 -22.76
N LEU A 60 -12.27 8.00 -23.50
CA LEU A 60 -12.80 6.76 -22.93
C LEU A 60 -11.69 5.89 -22.34
N GLY A 61 -10.44 6.04 -22.78
CA GLY A 61 -9.29 5.40 -22.17
C GLY A 61 -9.11 5.77 -20.68
N LEU A 62 -9.55 6.96 -20.27
CA LEU A 62 -9.52 7.41 -18.87
C LEU A 62 -10.54 6.68 -17.99
N LEU A 63 -11.48 5.92 -18.57
CA LEU A 63 -12.38 5.07 -17.80
C LEU A 63 -11.69 3.80 -17.30
N ASP A 64 -10.52 3.44 -17.81
CA ASP A 64 -9.80 2.29 -17.28
C ASP A 64 -9.33 2.55 -15.85
N TYR A 65 -9.76 1.68 -14.92
CA TYR A 65 -9.33 1.70 -13.53
C TYR A 65 -7.80 1.68 -13.40
N GLY A 66 -7.11 0.96 -14.28
CA GLY A 66 -5.65 0.88 -14.30
C GLY A 66 -4.95 2.22 -14.50
N VAL A 67 -5.54 3.11 -15.31
CA VAL A 67 -4.99 4.44 -15.59
C VAL A 67 -4.94 5.29 -14.32
N TRP A 68 -5.94 5.16 -13.44
CA TRP A 68 -5.97 5.89 -12.16
C TRP A 68 -5.22 5.18 -11.03
N ALA A 69 -5.04 3.87 -11.11
CA ALA A 69 -4.27 3.11 -10.13
C ALA A 69 -2.80 3.56 -10.08
N LEU A 70 -2.20 3.92 -11.23
CA LEU A 70 -0.82 4.40 -11.33
C LEU A 70 -0.55 5.72 -10.59
N PRO A 71 -1.23 6.84 -10.89
CA PRO A 71 -1.04 8.08 -10.15
C PRO A 71 -1.38 7.89 -8.68
N TYR A 72 -2.40 7.10 -8.35
CA TYR A 72 -2.71 6.76 -6.95
C TYR A 72 -1.54 6.03 -6.25
N ALA A 73 -0.92 5.05 -6.90
CA ALA A 73 0.23 4.33 -6.34
C ALA A 73 1.45 5.23 -6.14
N LEU A 74 1.64 6.24 -6.99
CA LEU A 74 2.74 7.22 -6.87
C LEU A 74 2.52 8.22 -5.73
N ILE A 75 1.28 8.71 -5.55
CA ILE A 75 0.98 9.76 -4.55
C ILE A 75 0.59 9.20 -3.19
N SER A 76 0.02 8.00 -3.12
CA SER A 76 -0.51 7.43 -1.88
C SER A 76 0.55 7.27 -0.77
N PRO A 77 1.82 6.91 -1.03
CA PRO A 77 2.83 6.83 0.02
C PRO A 77 3.06 8.19 0.70
N GLY A 78 3.09 9.28 -0.07
CA GLY A 78 3.29 10.63 0.47
C GLY A 78 2.09 11.12 1.28
N ILE A 79 0.87 10.88 0.78
CA ILE A 79 -0.37 11.21 1.48
C ILE A 79 -0.44 10.44 2.81
N ASP A 80 -0.15 9.15 2.76
CA ASP A 80 -0.16 8.28 3.91
C ASP A 80 0.91 8.65 4.94
N ALA A 81 2.12 9.01 4.50
CA ALA A 81 3.17 9.50 5.38
C ALA A 81 2.73 10.78 6.11
N LYS A 82 2.15 11.75 5.39
CA LYS A 82 1.63 12.99 5.99
C LYS A 82 0.53 12.72 7.02
N ARG A 83 -0.36 11.76 6.74
CA ARG A 83 -1.40 11.33 7.67
C ARG A 83 -0.81 10.69 8.93
N ASN A 84 0.18 9.82 8.77
CA ASN A 84 0.84 9.14 9.89
C ASN A 84 1.57 10.13 10.79
N ILE A 85 2.33 11.08 10.21
CA ILE A 85 2.98 12.17 10.96
C ILE A 85 1.94 12.91 11.81
N LYS A 86 0.84 13.36 11.21
CA LYS A 86 -0.20 14.10 11.92
C LYS A 86 -0.79 13.33 13.12
N ARG A 87 -0.85 12.00 13.05
CA ARG A 87 -1.43 11.15 14.10
C ARG A 87 -0.45 10.75 15.19
N PHE A 88 0.79 10.42 14.82
CA PHE A 88 1.78 9.90 15.75
C PHE A 88 2.61 11.01 16.41
N THR A 89 2.83 12.15 15.73
CA THR A 89 3.62 13.27 16.28
C THR A 89 3.11 13.77 17.64
N PRO A 90 1.80 13.97 17.87
CA PRO A 90 1.31 14.38 19.19
C PRO A 90 1.71 13.41 20.31
N VAL A 91 1.63 12.10 20.04
CA VAL A 91 2.00 11.06 21.00
C VAL A 91 3.51 11.04 21.24
N PHE A 92 4.31 11.30 20.20
CA PHE A 92 5.75 11.41 20.33
C PHE A 92 6.16 12.58 21.24
N GLU A 93 5.51 13.73 21.07
CA GLU A 93 5.81 14.95 21.82
C GLU A 93 5.30 14.86 23.27
N GLU A 94 4.09 14.34 23.47
CA GLU A 94 3.49 14.16 24.80
C GLU A 94 4.33 13.23 25.69
N ASN A 95 4.83 12.12 25.13
CA ASN A 95 5.66 11.14 25.85
C ASN A 95 7.16 11.44 25.78
N LYS A 96 7.56 12.55 25.14
CA LYS A 96 8.97 12.99 25.00
C LYS A 96 9.91 11.90 24.49
N TYR A 97 9.46 11.12 23.50
CA TYR A 97 10.33 10.09 22.93
C TYR A 97 11.53 10.71 22.21
N LYS A 98 12.67 10.01 22.29
CA LYS A 98 13.91 10.39 21.62
C LYS A 98 13.70 10.57 20.11
N GLU A 99 14.52 11.45 19.55
CA GLU A 99 14.64 11.67 18.11
C GLU A 99 14.93 10.37 17.36
N ARG A 100 14.60 10.38 16.06
CA ARG A 100 14.79 9.22 15.19
C ARG A 100 16.27 8.82 15.17
N PHE A 101 16.53 7.55 15.50
CA PHE A 101 17.86 6.96 15.49
C PHE A 101 17.85 5.67 14.68
N PHE A 102 18.89 5.48 13.87
CA PHE A 102 19.11 4.23 13.14
C PHE A 102 20.16 3.41 13.89
N ASP A 103 19.72 2.28 14.43
CA ASP A 103 20.60 1.34 15.09
C ASP A 103 21.10 0.32 14.08
N LYS A 104 22.39 0.41 13.74
CA LYS A 104 23.04 -0.47 12.77
C LYS A 104 23.33 -1.87 13.34
N THR A 105 23.25 -2.03 14.66
CA THR A 105 23.59 -3.27 15.37
C THR A 105 22.39 -4.19 15.50
N ARG A 106 21.19 -3.73 15.14
CA ARG A 106 19.95 -4.48 15.33
C ARG A 106 19.10 -4.51 14.07
N LEU A 107 18.28 -5.54 13.96
CA LEU A 107 17.29 -5.74 12.91
C LEU A 107 15.92 -6.00 13.53
N LEU A 108 14.88 -5.55 12.85
CA LEU A 108 13.49 -5.81 13.19
C LEU A 108 12.96 -6.95 12.32
N TYR A 109 12.57 -8.04 12.97
CA TYR A 109 11.90 -9.18 12.39
C TYR A 109 10.39 -9.07 12.66
N VAL A 110 9.60 -9.30 11.63
CA VAL A 110 8.13 -9.28 11.72
C VAL A 110 7.58 -10.57 11.15
N ARG A 111 6.93 -11.36 12.01
CA ARG A 111 6.35 -12.65 11.64
C ARG A 111 4.84 -12.57 11.58
N ILE A 112 4.26 -13.11 10.52
CA ILE A 112 2.81 -13.26 10.35
C ILE A 112 2.49 -14.76 10.35
N LYS A 113 2.01 -15.27 11.49
CA LYS A 113 1.90 -16.72 11.75
C LYS A 113 1.04 -17.43 10.70
N GLU A 114 -0.08 -16.84 10.32
CA GLU A 114 -1.04 -17.43 9.40
C GLU A 114 -0.59 -17.38 7.93
N ARG A 115 0.55 -16.75 7.64
CA ARG A 115 1.11 -16.64 6.27
C ARG A 115 2.48 -17.29 6.13
N GLU A 116 3.05 -17.82 7.22
CA GLU A 116 4.43 -18.34 7.26
C GLU A 116 5.42 -17.32 6.66
N GLU A 117 5.15 -16.03 6.88
CA GLU A 117 5.92 -14.92 6.32
C GLU A 117 6.75 -14.28 7.43
N GLU A 118 8.05 -14.15 7.20
CA GLU A 118 8.98 -13.40 8.03
C GLU A 118 9.56 -12.25 7.20
N LEU A 119 9.36 -11.02 7.68
CA LEU A 119 9.90 -9.81 7.09
C LEU A 119 11.05 -9.30 7.94
N GLN A 120 12.11 -8.85 7.28
CA GLN A 120 13.27 -8.26 7.92
C GLN A 120 13.39 -6.79 7.51
N TRP A 121 13.50 -5.91 8.50
CA TRP A 121 13.71 -4.48 8.32
C TRP A 121 14.87 -3.97 9.18
N GLU A 122 15.47 -2.86 8.76
CA GLU A 122 16.46 -2.14 9.56
C GLU A 122 15.80 -1.57 10.84
N TYR A 123 16.49 -1.67 11.99
CA TYR A 123 15.95 -1.17 13.25
C TYR A 123 16.16 0.35 13.40
N ILE A 124 15.09 1.09 13.13
CA ILE A 124 15.02 2.55 13.19
C ILE A 124 13.93 2.97 14.18
N THR A 125 14.29 3.77 15.18
CA THR A 125 13.34 4.35 16.13
C THR A 125 12.54 5.49 15.50
N ARG A 126 11.32 5.74 15.97
CA ARG A 126 10.41 6.79 15.46
C ARG A 126 10.20 6.71 13.94
N HIS A 127 10.30 5.50 13.38
CA HIS A 127 10.04 5.20 11.97
C HIS A 127 8.68 4.52 11.81
N PHE A 128 7.97 4.87 10.73
CA PHE A 128 6.66 4.27 10.42
C PHE A 128 6.84 3.00 9.61
N TYR A 129 6.85 1.86 10.29
CA TYR A 129 6.76 0.56 9.65
C TYR A 129 5.33 0.29 9.20
N ARG A 130 5.19 -0.41 8.08
CA ARG A 130 3.90 -0.71 7.49
C ARG A 130 3.83 -2.15 7.02
N LEU A 131 2.84 -2.87 7.54
CA LEU A 131 2.37 -4.11 6.95
C LEU A 131 1.17 -3.81 6.04
N TYR A 132 1.16 -4.42 4.86
CA TYR A 132 0.01 -4.35 3.95
C TYR A 132 -1.06 -5.39 4.32
N ILE A 133 -0.64 -6.55 4.82
CA ILE A 133 -1.51 -7.68 5.21
C ILE A 133 -0.89 -8.38 6.45
N PRO A 134 -1.53 -8.30 7.64
CA PRO A 134 -2.65 -7.42 7.95
C PRO A 134 -2.24 -5.96 7.77
N LYS A 135 -3.19 -5.08 7.44
CA LYS A 135 -2.89 -3.65 7.39
C LYS A 135 -2.54 -3.22 8.81
N LEU A 136 -1.31 -2.75 9.03
CA LEU A 136 -0.85 -2.26 10.33
C LEU A 136 0.21 -1.19 10.08
N VAL A 137 0.10 -0.07 10.79
CA VAL A 137 1.17 0.93 10.87
C VAL A 137 1.63 0.98 12.31
N PHE A 138 2.94 0.91 12.51
CA PHE A 138 3.52 0.96 13.84
C PHE A 138 4.85 1.70 13.84
N SER A 139 5.27 2.13 15.02
CA SER A 139 6.55 2.78 15.28
C SER A 139 7.11 2.28 16.60
N ILE A 140 8.43 2.05 16.65
CA ILE A 140 9.14 1.70 17.88
C ILE A 140 9.82 2.97 18.38
N CYS A 141 9.62 3.32 19.64
CA CYS A 141 10.10 4.54 20.27
C CYS A 141 10.91 4.20 21.52
N ILE A 142 11.79 5.13 21.90
CA ILE A 142 12.59 5.04 23.12
C ILE A 142 12.35 6.32 23.91
N ASP A 143 12.08 6.22 25.20
CA ASP A 143 11.97 7.38 26.08
C ASP A 143 13.35 7.91 26.51
N GLU A 144 13.36 8.94 27.37
CA GLU A 144 14.59 9.50 27.91
C GLU A 144 15.37 8.49 28.76
N GLU A 145 14.67 7.62 29.49
CA GLU A 145 15.21 6.59 30.39
C GLU A 145 15.80 5.39 29.64
N GLY A 146 15.46 5.19 28.38
CA GLY A 146 15.91 4.06 27.57
C GLY A 146 14.90 2.92 27.44
N ASN A 147 13.71 3.06 28.02
CA ASN A 147 12.62 2.10 27.86
C ASN A 147 12.07 2.16 26.43
N ARG A 148 11.67 1.00 25.92
CA ARG A 148 11.19 0.84 24.55
C ARG A 148 9.68 0.70 24.54
N PHE A 149 9.04 1.39 23.61
CA PHE A 149 7.60 1.37 23.41
C PHE A 149 7.26 1.08 21.97
N LEU A 150 6.22 0.29 21.77
CA LEU A 150 5.61 0.05 20.48
C LEU A 150 4.32 0.86 20.37
N LEU A 151 4.26 1.71 19.35
CA LEU A 151 3.08 2.50 19.02
C LEU A 151 2.38 1.88 17.83
N THR A 152 1.11 1.54 17.96
CA THR A 152 0.31 0.92 16.89
C THR A 152 -0.94 1.75 16.57
N ASP A 153 -1.26 1.87 15.29
CA ASP A 153 -2.56 2.36 14.84
C ASP A 153 -3.63 1.28 15.06
N GLU A 154 -4.55 1.47 16.01
CA GLU A 154 -5.77 0.66 16.04
C GLU A 154 -6.64 1.03 14.82
N LEU A 155 -6.63 0.15 13.83
CA LEU A 155 -7.55 0.21 12.68
C LEU A 155 -8.98 -0.07 13.14
N GLY A 156 -9.66 0.94 13.69
CA GLY A 156 -11.10 0.84 13.90
C GLY A 156 -11.78 1.84 14.82
N ARG A 157 -11.07 2.56 15.69
CA ARG A 157 -11.71 3.50 16.64
C ARG A 157 -10.91 4.78 16.79
N ASP A 158 -11.52 5.88 16.34
CA ASP A 158 -11.18 7.29 16.63
C ASP A 158 -9.74 7.77 16.37
N GLY A 159 -8.92 6.97 15.70
CA GLY A 159 -7.56 7.37 15.35
C GLY A 159 -6.58 7.32 16.52
N HIS A 160 -6.97 6.74 17.65
CA HIS A 160 -6.14 6.56 18.83
C HIS A 160 -4.90 5.71 18.50
N ILE A 161 -3.74 6.13 19.01
CA ILE A 161 -2.51 5.36 18.90
C ILE A 161 -2.35 4.60 20.20
N GLU A 162 -2.32 3.29 20.11
CA GLU A 162 -2.08 2.45 21.28
C GLU A 162 -0.57 2.38 21.56
N VAL A 163 -0.20 2.58 22.82
CA VAL A 163 1.18 2.51 23.31
C VAL A 163 1.31 1.24 24.12
N ARG A 164 2.35 0.44 23.85
CA ARG A 164 2.65 -0.82 24.52
C ARG A 164 4.11 -0.87 24.93
N ASP A 165 4.40 -1.47 26.07
CA ASP A 165 5.77 -1.72 26.48
C ASP A 165 6.44 -2.74 25.55
N PHE A 166 7.67 -2.47 25.15
CA PHE A 166 8.45 -3.31 24.23
C PHE A 166 9.88 -3.54 24.73
N ASN A 167 10.00 -3.81 26.03
CA ASN A 167 11.30 -3.98 26.67
C ASN A 167 11.94 -5.35 26.40
N GLU A 168 11.14 -6.39 26.17
CA GLU A 168 11.58 -7.80 26.09
C GLU A 168 12.13 -8.23 24.72
N ASP A 169 12.46 -7.28 23.82
CA ASP A 169 12.87 -7.51 22.42
C ASP A 169 11.84 -8.23 21.54
N VAL A 170 10.85 -8.91 22.12
CA VAL A 170 9.77 -9.64 21.44
C VAL A 170 8.42 -9.16 21.95
N ILE A 171 7.47 -8.97 21.05
CA ILE A 171 6.07 -8.70 21.39
C ILE A 171 5.13 -9.35 20.39
N ILE A 172 4.09 -10.00 20.90
CA ILE A 172 3.00 -10.55 20.11
C ILE A 172 1.84 -9.57 20.20
N LEU A 173 1.45 -9.04 19.05
CA LEU A 173 0.29 -8.15 18.95
C LEU A 173 -1.02 -8.94 19.08
N PRO A 174 -2.10 -8.31 19.56
CA PRO A 174 -3.39 -8.97 19.61
C PRO A 174 -3.85 -9.27 18.19
N PRO A 175 -4.73 -10.25 18.01
CA PRO A 175 -5.12 -10.70 16.70
C PRO A 175 -5.78 -9.57 15.87
N ILE A 176 -5.18 -9.24 14.73
CA ILE A 176 -5.59 -8.15 13.85
C ILE A 176 -6.56 -8.68 12.80
N LYS A 177 -7.76 -8.12 12.74
CA LYS A 177 -8.74 -8.46 11.70
C LYS A 177 -8.38 -7.76 10.39
N THR A 178 -8.16 -8.57 9.35
CA THR A 178 -8.00 -8.08 7.98
C THR A 178 -9.33 -7.59 7.40
N ARG A 179 -9.27 -6.77 6.34
CA ARG A 179 -10.45 -6.40 5.54
C ARG A 179 -11.23 -7.60 4.98
N ARG A 180 -10.59 -8.77 4.89
CA ARG A 180 -11.19 -10.02 4.40
C ARG A 180 -11.82 -10.85 5.52
N GLY A 181 -11.91 -10.33 6.74
CA GLY A 181 -12.49 -11.03 7.89
C GLY A 181 -11.59 -12.11 8.51
N LYS A 182 -10.41 -12.36 7.92
CA LYS A 182 -9.40 -13.23 8.52
C LYS A 182 -8.70 -12.50 9.65
N THR A 183 -8.51 -13.19 10.76
CA THR A 183 -7.70 -12.69 11.88
C THR A 183 -6.26 -13.14 11.67
N MET A 184 -5.30 -12.26 11.93
CA MET A 184 -3.88 -12.53 11.79
C MET A 184 -3.11 -12.11 13.04
N THR A 185 -2.11 -12.89 13.40
CA THR A 185 -1.25 -12.66 14.55
C THR A 185 0.10 -12.16 14.07
N VAL A 186 0.49 -10.97 14.53
CA VAL A 186 1.76 -10.34 14.19
C VAL A 186 2.67 -10.42 15.40
N GLU A 187 3.87 -10.93 15.19
CA GLU A 187 4.94 -10.98 16.18
C GLU A 187 6.08 -10.09 15.70
N LEU A 188 6.56 -9.23 16.58
CA LEU A 188 7.67 -8.31 16.34
C LEU A 188 8.82 -8.73 17.23
N GLU A 189 10.01 -8.82 16.65
CA GLU A 189 11.21 -9.24 17.35
C GLU A 189 12.40 -8.38 16.90
N VAL A 190 13.15 -7.84 17.86
CA VAL A 190 14.40 -7.14 17.59
C VAL A 190 15.56 -8.08 17.91
N ARG A 191 16.45 -8.29 16.93
CA ARG A 191 17.65 -9.12 17.09
C ARG A 191 18.90 -8.31 16.83
N GLU A 192 20.01 -8.77 17.39
CA GLU A 192 21.33 -8.30 16.96
C GLU A 192 21.60 -8.71 15.51
N LYS A 193 22.32 -7.87 14.80
CA LYS A 193 22.76 -8.09 13.43
C LYS A 193 24.08 -8.86 13.49
N ASP A 194 24.05 -10.10 13.01
CA ASP A 194 25.24 -10.96 12.89
C ASP A 194 26.35 -10.32 12.03
#